data_AF-A0A2N3FME5-F1
#
_entry.id   AF-A0A2N3FME5-F1
#
_cell.length_a   1.000
_cell.length_b   1.000
_cell.length_c   1.000
_cell.angle_alpha   90.00
_cell.angle_beta   90.00
_cell.angle_gamma   90.00
#
_symmetry.space_group_name_H-M   'P 1'
#
loop_
_entity.id
_entity.type
_entity.pdbx_description
1 polymer ?
#
loop_
_entity_poly.entity_id
_entity_poly.type
_entity_poly.pdbx_seq_one_letter_code
_entity_poly.pdbx_strand_id
1 'polypeptide(L)' 'MSQSQRITKVLNSSVVLAADDAGRESILLGRGIGYGRKAGEELSEEAVDRVFLPVDDPDSRALVDLLGS' A
#
# COMPACT_ATOMS: atom_id res chain seq x y z
N MET A 1 18.13 -6.94 2.35
CA MET A 1 17.41 -5.98 3.20
C MET A 1 15.94 -6.21 2.86
N SER A 2 15.18 -6.89 3.73
CA SER A 2 13.72 -6.96 3.56
C SER A 2 13.17 -5.61 3.91
N GLN A 3 12.55 -4.90 2.97
CA GLN A 3 11.93 -3.63 3.29
C GLN A 3 10.60 -3.94 3.99
N SER A 4 10.46 -3.51 5.24
CA SER A 4 9.18 -3.62 5.93
C SER A 4 8.32 -2.43 5.52
N GLN A 5 7.09 -2.69 5.09
CA GLN A 5 6.16 -1.66 4.66
C GLN A 5 5.10 -1.50 5.74
N ARG A 6 4.89 -0.27 6.22
CA ARG A 6 3.85 0.03 7.20
C ARG A 6 2.64 0.62 6.50
N ILE A 7 1.45 0.06 6.74
CA ILE A 7 0.21 0.62 6.20
C ILE A 7 -0.01 2.00 6.80
N THR A 8 -0.06 3.04 5.97
CA THR A 8 -0.44 4.39 6.39
C THR A 8 -1.95 4.58 6.24
N LYS A 9 -2.56 3.95 5.24
CA LYS A 9 -4.01 4.02 5.00
C LYS A 9 -4.52 2.76 4.29
N VAL A 10 -5.69 2.26 4.71
CA VAL A 10 -6.41 1.21 3.95
C VAL A 10 -7.40 1.92 3.04
N LEU A 11 -7.29 1.73 1.72
CA LEU A 11 -8.24 2.31 0.76
C LEU A 11 -9.42 1.37 0.52
N ASN A 12 -9.13 0.09 0.27
CA ASN A 12 -10.14 -0.96 0.20
C ASN A 12 -9.53 -2.34 0.56
N SER A 13 -10.29 -3.42 0.36
CA SER A 13 -9.82 -4.78 0.67
C SER A 13 -8.61 -5.22 -0.14
N SER A 14 -8.33 -4.59 -1.27
CA SER A 14 -7.31 -4.99 -2.24
C SER A 14 -6.27 -3.91 -2.54
N VAL A 15 -6.40 -2.74 -1.93
CA VAL A 15 -5.52 -1.58 -2.13
C VAL A 15 -5.26 -0.90 -0.80
N VAL A 16 -3.98 -0.70 -0.48
CA VAL A 16 -3.55 0.04 0.71
C VAL A 16 -2.42 0.99 0.36
N LEU A 17 -2.32 2.08 1.09
CA LEU A 17 -1.17 2.97 1.10
C LEU A 17 -0.21 2.49 2.19
N ALA A 18 1.06 2.38 1.84
CA ALA A 18 2.11 1.99 2.78
C ALA A 18 3.34 2.88 2.62
N ALA A 19 4.11 3.00 3.69
CA ALA A 19 5.40 3.68 3.69
C ALA A 19 6.50 2.72 4.15
N ASP A 20 7.66 2.83 3.52
CA ASP A 20 8.88 2.14 3.96
C ASP A 20 9.56 2.88 5.13
N ASP A 21 10.65 2.31 5.64
CA ASP A 21 11.45 2.89 6.73
C ASP A 21 12.09 4.25 6.38
N ALA A 22 12.21 4.57 5.09
CA ALA A 22 12.69 5.87 4.61
C ALA A 22 11.54 6.90 4.48
N GLY A 23 10.30 6.52 4.79
CA GLY A 23 9.11 7.34 4.67
C GLY A 23 8.62 7.51 3.23
N ARG A 24 9.08 6.68 2.28
CA ARG A 24 8.59 6.71 0.89
C ARG A 24 7.25 6.03 0.80
N GLU A 25 6.23 6.78 0.40
CA GLU A 25 4.88 6.25 0.22
C GLU A 25 4.75 5.47 -1.08
N SER A 26 4.01 4.37 -1.01
CA SER A 26 3.71 3.50 -2.14
C SER A 26 2.30 2.93 -2.01
N ILE A 27 1.66 2.75 -3.15
CA ILE A 27 0.38 2.05 -3.25
C ILE A 27 0.69 0.58 -3.43
N LEU A 28 0.14 -0.21 -2.52
CA LEU A 28 0.15 -1.65 -2.63
C LEU A 28 -1.18 -2.09 -3.20
N LEU A 29 -1.13 -2.91 -4.25
CA LEU A 29 -2.30 -3.57 -4.81
C LEU A 29 -2.11 -5.07 -4.72
N GLY A 30 -3.12 -5.81 -4.28
CA GLY A 30 -3.06 -7.26 -4.19
C GLY A 30 -4.35 -7.83 -3.63
N ARG A 31 -4.59 -9.13 -3.81
CA ARG A 31 -5.85 -9.75 -3.37
C ARG A 31 -5.92 -9.80 -1.84
N GLY A 32 -6.90 -9.10 -1.25
CA GLY A 32 -7.18 -9.18 0.19
C GLY A 32 -6.15 -8.47 1.09
N ILE A 33 -5.29 -7.63 0.53
CA ILE A 33 -4.19 -7.00 1.27
C ILE A 33 -4.62 -5.95 2.30
N GLY A 34 -5.81 -5.39 2.14
CA GLY A 34 -6.42 -4.46 3.10
C GLY A 34 -7.53 -5.11 3.93
N TYR A 35 -7.88 -6.37 3.64
CA TYR A 35 -8.95 -7.06 4.36
C TYR A 35 -8.52 -7.37 5.79
N GLY A 36 -9.26 -6.82 6.77
CA GLY A 36 -8.97 -6.99 8.20
C GLY A 36 -7.70 -6.28 8.68
N ARG A 37 -7.06 -5.47 7.83
CA ARG A 37 -5.88 -4.67 8.17
C ARG A 37 -6.27 -3.28 8.63
N LYS A 38 -5.33 -2.58 9.27
CA LYS A 38 -5.49 -1.19 9.70
C LYS A 38 -4.21 -0.38 9.52
N ALA A 39 -4.36 0.94 9.52
CA ALA A 39 -3.23 1.85 9.56
C ALA A 39 -2.34 1.56 10.78
N GLY A 40 -1.03 1.63 10.59
CA GLY A 40 0.02 1.31 11.55
C GLY A 40 0.54 -0.13 11.50
N GLU A 41 -0.19 -1.05 10.85
CA GLU A 41 0.20 -2.46 10.74
C GLU A 41 1.34 -2.66 9.73
N GLU A 42 2.27 -3.56 10.05
CA GLU A 42 3.38 -3.93 9.16
C GLU A 42 2.96 -5.02 8.17
N LEU A 43 3.42 -4.87 6.95
CA LEU A 43 3.22 -5.80 5.85
C LEU A 43 4.54 -6.48 5.54
N SER A 44 4.58 -7.81 5.65
CA SER A 44 5.71 -8.57 5.14
C SER A 44 5.65 -8.64 3.60
N GLU A 45 6.82 -8.59 2.97
CA GLU A 45 6.98 -8.77 1.51
C GLU A 45 6.75 -10.22 1.07
N GLU A 46 6.64 -11.16 2.02
CA GLU A 46 6.77 -12.60 1.78
C GLU A 46 5.50 -13.28 1.25
N ALA A 47 4.40 -12.54 1.03
CA ALA A 47 3.14 -13.09 0.55
C ALA A 47 2.69 -12.41 -0.76
N VAL A 48 3.17 -12.97 -1.89
CA VAL A 48 2.58 -13.11 -3.25
C VAL A 48 1.68 -12.01 -3.86
N ASP A 49 1.89 -11.73 -5.15
CA ASP A 49 1.06 -10.93 -6.09
C ASP A 49 0.69 -9.52 -5.63
N ARG A 50 1.73 -8.75 -5.29
CA ARG A 50 1.60 -7.34 -4.94
C ARG A 50 2.30 -6.45 -5.94
N VAL A 51 1.57 -5.47 -6.48
CA VAL A 51 2.15 -4.39 -7.28
C VAL A 51 2.42 -3.21 -6.36
N PHE A 52 3.65 -2.69 -6.42
CA PHE A 52 4.08 -1.50 -5.71
C PHE A 52 4.13 -0.35 -6.72
N LEU A 53 3.27 0.64 -6.54
CA LEU A 53 3.31 1.87 -7.33
C LEU A 53 3.85 3.01 -6.45
N PRO A 54 4.95 3.66 -6.83
CA PRO A 54 5.42 4.87 -6.16
C PRO A 54 4.37 5.99 -6.24
N VAL A 55 4.07 6.67 -5.13
CA VAL A 55 3.02 7.72 -5.08
C VAL A 55 3.43 9.02 -5.79
N ASP A 56 4.72 9.17 -6.10
CA ASP A 56 5.30 10.25 -6.90
C ASP A 56 4.98 10.12 -8.41
N ASP A 57 4.40 9.00 -8.83
CA ASP A 57 3.87 8.84 -10.19
C ASP A 57 2.46 9.48 -10.34
N PRO A 58 2.23 10.34 -11.35
CA PRO A 58 0.93 11.02 -11.53
C PRO A 58 -0.27 10.08 -11.69
N ASP A 59 -0.09 8.94 -12.36
CA ASP A 59 -1.17 7.98 -12.60
C ASP A 59 -1.53 7.24 -11.30
N SER A 60 -0.53 6.98 -10.45
CA SER A 60 -0.75 6.40 -9.12
C SER A 60 -1.60 7.30 -8.23
N ARG A 61 -1.38 8.63 -8.27
CA ARG A 61 -2.11 9.60 -7.44
C ARG A 61 -3.60 9.62 -7.78
N ALA A 62 -3.92 9.61 -9.07
CA ALA A 62 -5.30 9.56 -9.56
C ALA A 62 -6.05 8.31 -9.07
N LEU A 63 -5.36 7.18 -8.98
CA LEU A 63 -5.94 5.94 -8.45
C LEU A 63 -6.31 6.04 -6.96
N VAL A 64 -5.46 6.68 -6.15
CA VAL A 64 -5.75 6.90 -4.72
C VAL A 64 -6.99 7.76 -4.55
N ASP A 65 -7.11 8.84 -5.34
CA ASP A 65 -8.24 9.75 -5.25
C ASP A 65 -9.56 9.07 -5.63
N LEU A 66 -9.54 8.19 -6.63
CA LEU A 66 -10.72 7.41 -7.05
C LEU A 66 -11.15 6.35 -6.03
N LEU A 67 -10.20 5.71 -5.35
CA LEU A 67 -10.47 4.61 -4.43
C LEU A 67 -10.65 5.06 -2.97
N GLY A 68 -10.24 6.28 -2.65
CA GLY A 68 -10.31 6.87 -1.33
C GLY A 68 -11.56 7.72 -1.07
N SER A 69 -12.43 7.88 -2.06
CA SER A 69 -13.68 8.65 -2.01
C SER A 69 -14.86 7.87 -1.43
#